data_AF-A0A2J4Z1K6-F1
#
_entry.id   AF-A0A2J4Z1K6-F1
#
_cell.length_a   1.000
_cell.length_b   1.000
_cell.length_c   1.000
_cell.angle_alpha   90.00
_cell.angle_beta   90.00
_cell.angle_gamma   90.00
#
_symmetry.space_group_name_H-M   'P 1'
#
loop_
_entity.id
_entity.type
_entity.pdbx_description
1 polymer ?
#
loop_
_entity_poly.entity_id
_entity_poly.type
_entity_poly.pdbx_seq_one_letter_code
_entity_poly.pdbx_strand_id
1 'polypeptide(L)'
;MIMSSLPAVSHQGHSLQLPVAIDYPAALALRQMALVQDELPKYLLAPEISALLHYVPDLHRKMLLATLWNTGARINEALALTRGDFSLAPPYPFVQLATLKQRAEKAARTAGRAPAGNQAHRLVPLSDHQYVSQLQMMVATLKIPLERRNKRTGRTEKARIWEITDRTVRTWLNEAVDAAAADGVTFSIPVTPHTFRHSYAMHMLYAGIPLKVLQSLMGHKSVSSTEVYTKVFALDVAARHRV
;
A
#
# COMPACT_ATOMS: atom_id res chain seq x y z
N MET A 1 -32.45 -17.78 -52.12
CA MET A 1 -31.76 -18.11 -50.85
C MET A 1 -30.74 -17.00 -50.60
N ILE A 2 -31.09 -16.00 -49.80
CA ILE A 2 -30.25 -14.80 -49.57
C ILE A 2 -29.45 -15.06 -48.31
N MET A 3 -28.14 -15.26 -48.45
CA MET A 3 -27.24 -15.46 -47.31
C MET A 3 -26.87 -14.11 -46.71
N SER A 4 -27.42 -13.84 -45.53
CA SER A 4 -27.08 -12.69 -44.68
C SER A 4 -25.66 -12.88 -44.13
N SER A 5 -24.69 -12.10 -44.61
CA SER A 5 -23.36 -12.00 -44.01
C SER A 5 -23.44 -11.21 -42.71
N LEU A 6 -23.23 -11.88 -41.58
CA LEU A 6 -23.06 -11.24 -40.26
C LEU A 6 -21.75 -10.41 -40.27
N PRO A 7 -21.75 -9.17 -39.75
CA PRO A 7 -20.52 -8.41 -39.60
C PRO A 7 -19.67 -9.03 -38.49
N ALA A 8 -18.43 -9.41 -38.83
CA ALA A 8 -17.42 -9.83 -37.87
C ALA A 8 -17.10 -8.65 -36.94
N VAL A 9 -17.54 -8.76 -35.69
CA VAL A 9 -17.12 -7.85 -34.61
C VAL A 9 -15.62 -8.07 -34.42
N SER A 10 -14.83 -7.15 -34.95
CA SER A 10 -13.40 -7.08 -34.72
C SER A 10 -13.23 -6.71 -33.24
N HIS A 11 -13.01 -7.70 -32.38
CA HIS A 11 -12.45 -7.43 -31.07
C HIS A 11 -11.06 -6.86 -31.29
N GLN A 12 -10.97 -5.53 -31.35
CA GLN A 12 -9.72 -4.83 -31.11
C GLN A 12 -9.28 -5.23 -29.70
N GLY A 13 -8.36 -6.21 -29.64
CA GLY A 13 -7.64 -6.51 -28.42
C GLY A 13 -7.01 -5.20 -27.97
N HIS A 14 -7.57 -4.60 -26.92
CA HIS A 14 -6.85 -3.60 -26.17
C HIS A 14 -5.57 -4.31 -25.74
N SER A 15 -4.45 -3.93 -26.34
CA SER A 15 -3.14 -4.21 -25.78
C SER A 15 -3.15 -3.61 -24.39
N LEU A 16 -3.47 -4.45 -23.39
CA LEU A 16 -3.22 -4.14 -22.00
C LEU A 16 -1.73 -3.81 -21.96
N GLN A 17 -1.41 -2.52 -21.82
CA GLN A 17 -0.06 -2.10 -21.52
C GLN A 17 0.33 -2.87 -20.25
N LEU A 18 1.13 -3.91 -20.42
CA LEU A 18 1.66 -4.68 -19.32
C LEU A 18 2.32 -3.69 -18.36
N PRO A 19 2.19 -3.88 -17.03
CA PRO A 19 2.89 -3.04 -16.08
C PRO A 19 4.38 -3.02 -16.45
N VAL A 20 5.02 -1.87 -16.28
CA VAL A 20 6.47 -1.72 -16.47
C VAL A 20 7.16 -2.94 -15.86
N ALA A 21 7.83 -3.73 -16.70
CA ALA A 21 8.46 -4.97 -16.26
C ALA A 21 9.62 -4.61 -15.32
N ILE A 22 9.47 -4.93 -14.03
CA ILE A 22 10.50 -4.68 -13.04
C ILE A 22 11.56 -5.77 -13.16
N ASP A 23 12.82 -5.35 -13.34
CA ASP A 23 13.99 -6.23 -13.27
C ASP A 23 14.27 -6.59 -11.79
N TYR A 24 13.69 -7.70 -11.34
CA TYR A 24 13.87 -8.18 -9.97
C TYR A 24 15.31 -8.61 -9.63
N PRO A 25 16.08 -9.26 -10.52
CA PRO A 25 17.51 -9.46 -10.30
C PRO A 25 18.28 -8.16 -9.99
N ALA A 26 18.08 -7.11 -10.79
CA ALA A 26 18.70 -5.82 -10.53
C ALA A 26 18.20 -5.20 -9.21
N ALA A 27 16.89 -5.23 -8.95
CA ALA A 27 16.30 -4.73 -7.72
C ALA A 27 16.83 -5.46 -6.47
N LEU A 28 17.09 -6.77 -6.57
CA LEU A 28 17.68 -7.58 -5.51
C LEU A 28 19.13 -7.17 -5.23
N ALA A 29 19.94 -6.98 -6.27
CA ALA A 29 21.32 -6.51 -6.13
C ALA A 29 21.38 -5.13 -5.45
N LEU A 30 20.51 -4.20 -5.87
CA LEU A 30 20.43 -2.87 -5.26
C LEU A 30 19.99 -2.91 -3.81
N ARG A 31 19.05 -3.79 -3.45
CA ARG A 31 18.69 -4.00 -2.06
C ARG A 31 19.87 -4.51 -1.26
N GLN A 32 20.62 -5.49 -1.77
CA GLN A 32 21.80 -6.02 -1.09
C GLN A 32 22.83 -4.92 -0.84
N MET A 33 23.08 -4.05 -1.83
CA MET A 33 23.93 -2.86 -1.65
C MET A 33 23.37 -1.92 -0.58
N ALA A 34 22.05 -1.69 -0.57
CA ALA A 34 21.41 -0.82 0.41
C ALA A 34 21.52 -1.36 1.84
N LEU A 35 21.45 -2.67 2.05
CA LEU A 35 21.54 -3.31 3.36
C LEU A 35 22.92 -3.17 4.02
N VAL A 36 23.96 -2.83 3.26
CA VAL A 36 25.29 -2.53 3.81
C VAL A 36 25.31 -1.22 4.59
N GLN A 37 24.37 -0.30 4.30
CA GLN A 37 24.27 0.99 5.00
C GLN A 37 23.03 1.01 5.89
N ASP A 38 23.21 1.20 7.20
CA ASP A 38 22.11 1.21 8.15
C ASP A 38 21.09 2.35 7.94
N GLU A 39 21.50 3.44 7.29
CA GLU A 39 20.64 4.59 7.00
C GLU A 39 19.65 4.36 5.85
N LEU A 40 19.89 3.33 5.02
CA LEU A 40 19.07 3.04 3.85
C LEU A 40 17.85 2.20 4.23
N PRO A 41 16.74 2.36 3.48
CA PRO A 41 15.49 1.70 3.84
C PRO A 41 15.63 0.18 3.74
N LYS A 42 15.11 -0.52 4.75
CA LYS A 42 14.96 -1.98 4.74
C LYS A 42 13.59 -2.31 4.14
N TYR A 43 13.58 -2.95 2.97
CA TYR A 43 12.36 -3.28 2.23
C TYR A 43 12.37 -4.69 1.63
N LEU A 44 11.17 -5.18 1.33
CA LEU A 44 10.92 -6.43 0.61
C LEU A 44 10.57 -6.12 -0.86
N LEU A 45 10.94 -7.03 -1.76
CA LEU A 45 10.52 -7.01 -3.14
C LEU A 45 9.10 -7.60 -3.28
N ALA A 46 8.41 -7.28 -4.38
CA ALA A 46 7.04 -7.73 -4.59
C ALA A 46 6.86 -9.27 -4.50
N PRO A 47 7.78 -10.12 -5.02
CA PRO A 47 7.68 -11.57 -4.83
C PRO A 47 7.76 -12.00 -3.36
N GLU A 48 8.60 -11.34 -2.55
CA GLU A 48 8.71 -11.62 -1.11
C GLU A 48 7.46 -11.17 -0.36
N ILE A 49 6.87 -10.02 -0.75
CA ILE A 49 5.57 -9.59 -0.21
C ILE A 49 4.48 -10.60 -0.55
N SER A 50 4.45 -11.09 -1.80
CA SER A 50 3.49 -12.11 -2.22
C SER A 50 3.67 -13.41 -1.41
N ALA A 51 4.91 -13.85 -1.21
CA ALA A 51 5.22 -15.00 -0.37
C ALA A 51 4.76 -14.79 1.08
N LEU A 52 5.07 -13.64 1.68
CA LEU A 52 4.61 -13.31 3.04
C LEU A 52 3.08 -13.33 3.15
N LEU A 53 2.37 -12.72 2.20
CA LEU A 53 0.90 -12.69 2.18
C LEU A 53 0.28 -14.07 1.96
N HIS A 54 1.01 -15.02 1.36
CA HIS A 54 0.57 -16.40 1.24
C HIS A 54 0.41 -17.05 2.62
N TYR A 55 1.37 -16.83 3.53
CA TYR A 55 1.39 -17.37 4.89
C TYR A 55 0.43 -16.70 5.88
N VAL A 56 -0.32 -15.69 5.44
CA VAL A 56 -1.35 -15.05 6.26
C VAL A 56 -2.65 -15.87 6.15
N PRO A 57 -3.15 -16.46 7.26
CA PRO A 57 -4.15 -17.53 7.21
C PRO A 57 -5.55 -17.05 6.81
N ASP A 58 -5.98 -15.88 7.28
CA ASP A 58 -7.33 -15.37 7.01
C ASP A 58 -7.34 -14.12 6.12
N LEU A 59 -8.45 -13.97 5.42
CA LEU A 59 -8.68 -12.87 4.48
C LEU A 59 -8.65 -11.51 5.17
N HIS A 60 -9.15 -11.38 6.41
CA HIS A 60 -9.23 -10.09 7.10
C HIS A 60 -7.84 -9.54 7.46
N ARG A 61 -6.97 -10.39 8.01
CA ARG A 61 -5.55 -10.09 8.26
C ARG A 61 -4.83 -9.78 6.95
N LYS A 62 -5.02 -10.64 5.94
CA LYS A 62 -4.38 -10.50 4.62
C LYS A 62 -4.73 -9.18 3.97
N MET A 63 -6.01 -8.77 4.03
CA MET A 63 -6.45 -7.51 3.45
C MET A 63 -5.87 -6.28 4.15
N LEU A 64 -5.60 -6.32 5.46
CA LEU A 64 -4.89 -5.22 6.12
C LEU A 64 -3.47 -5.07 5.56
N LEU A 65 -2.71 -6.17 5.51
CA LEU A 65 -1.34 -6.18 5.03
C LEU A 65 -1.24 -5.85 3.53
N ALA A 66 -2.17 -6.39 2.74
CA ALA A 66 -2.31 -6.05 1.32
C ALA A 66 -2.68 -4.57 1.13
N THR A 67 -3.45 -3.97 2.05
CA THR A 67 -3.73 -2.52 2.02
C THR A 67 -2.46 -1.70 2.26
N LEU A 68 -1.59 -2.12 3.19
CA LEU A 68 -0.30 -1.47 3.39
C LEU A 68 0.57 -1.57 2.13
N TRP A 69 0.63 -2.75 1.50
CA TRP A 69 1.36 -2.98 0.27
C TRP A 69 0.84 -2.13 -0.90
N ASN A 70 -0.47 -2.07 -1.11
CA ASN A 70 -1.08 -1.40 -2.26
C ASN A 70 -1.11 0.13 -2.15
N THR A 71 -0.87 0.69 -0.97
CA THR A 71 -1.06 2.12 -0.72
C THR A 71 0.15 2.82 -0.11
N GLY A 72 1.09 2.05 0.44
CA GLY A 72 2.19 2.57 1.26
C GLY A 72 1.70 3.32 2.50
N ALA A 73 0.48 3.12 2.97
CA ALA A 73 -0.07 3.81 4.14
C ALA A 73 0.77 3.56 5.41
N ARG A 74 0.81 4.53 6.33
CA ARG A 74 1.30 4.26 7.68
C ARG A 74 0.29 3.35 8.40
N ILE A 75 0.75 2.54 9.35
CA ILE A 75 -0.15 1.64 10.08
C ILE A 75 -1.34 2.35 10.72
N ASN A 76 -1.13 3.51 11.34
CA ASN A 76 -2.22 4.29 11.95
C ASN A 76 -3.16 4.91 10.91
N GLU A 77 -2.70 5.16 9.69
CA GLU A 77 -3.55 5.62 8.59
C GLU A 77 -4.43 4.45 8.10
N ALA A 78 -3.84 3.26 7.95
CA ALA A 78 -4.55 2.05 7.54
C ALA A 78 -5.60 1.60 8.59
N LEU A 79 -5.25 1.61 9.87
CA LEU A 79 -6.18 1.27 10.97
C LEU A 79 -7.32 2.29 11.15
N ALA A 80 -7.18 3.50 10.61
CA ALA A 80 -8.22 4.51 10.64
C ALA A 80 -9.21 4.39 9.47
N LEU A 81 -8.92 3.54 8.48
CA LEU A 81 -9.74 3.40 7.28
C LEU A 81 -11.12 2.80 7.59
N THR A 82 -12.11 3.38 6.94
CA THR A 82 -13.51 2.99 6.95
C THR A 82 -13.93 2.55 5.56
N ARG A 83 -15.06 1.86 5.46
CA ARG A 83 -15.59 1.45 4.15
C ARG A 83 -15.82 2.64 3.21
N GLY A 84 -16.22 3.79 3.75
CA GLY A 84 -16.49 5.01 2.97
C GLY A 84 -15.24 5.69 2.40
N ASP A 85 -14.04 5.29 2.84
CA ASP A 85 -12.78 5.86 2.31
C ASP A 85 -12.32 5.18 1.02
N PHE A 86 -12.97 4.08 0.61
CA PHE A 86 -12.67 3.34 -0.61
C PHE A 86 -13.70 3.59 -1.70
N SER A 87 -13.21 3.98 -2.88
CA SER A 87 -13.97 3.92 -4.14
C SER A 87 -13.42 2.76 -4.95
N LEU A 88 -14.15 1.65 -5.03
CA LEU A 88 -13.65 0.42 -5.67
C LEU A 88 -14.23 0.20 -7.08
N ALA A 89 -15.00 1.17 -7.59
CA ALA A 89 -15.60 1.08 -8.91
C ALA A 89 -14.57 1.40 -10.02
N PRO A 90 -14.58 0.68 -11.15
CA PRO A 90 -13.81 1.05 -12.35
C PRO A 90 -14.23 2.45 -12.88
N PRO A 91 -13.36 3.13 -13.65
CA PRO A 91 -12.07 2.67 -14.18
C PRO A 91 -10.89 2.89 -13.23
N TYR A 92 -11.02 3.75 -12.22
CA TYR A 92 -9.93 4.10 -11.31
C TYR A 92 -10.34 3.88 -9.85
N PRO A 93 -10.19 2.65 -9.33
CA PRO A 93 -10.31 2.40 -7.90
C PRO A 93 -9.28 3.20 -7.11
N PHE A 94 -9.68 3.78 -5.97
CA PHE A 94 -8.78 4.54 -5.10
C PHE A 94 -9.20 4.47 -3.63
N VAL A 95 -8.26 4.83 -2.75
CA VAL A 95 -8.51 5.03 -1.33
C VAL A 95 -8.14 6.44 -0.89
N GLN A 96 -8.92 7.01 0.03
CA GLN A 96 -8.67 8.31 0.64
C GLN A 96 -7.98 8.14 2.00
N LEU A 97 -6.70 8.51 2.08
CA LEU A 97 -5.91 8.40 3.31
C LEU A 97 -5.82 9.74 4.04
N ALA A 98 -6.16 9.75 5.32
CA ALA A 98 -6.00 10.93 6.16
C ALA A 98 -4.51 11.14 6.53
N THR A 99 -3.98 12.34 6.30
CA THR A 99 -2.59 12.67 6.65
C THR A 99 -2.50 13.12 8.11
N LEU A 100 -2.13 12.20 9.01
CA LEU A 100 -2.16 12.45 10.46
C LEU A 100 -1.18 13.54 10.93
N LYS A 101 -0.01 13.68 10.28
CA LYS A 101 1.02 14.66 10.70
C LYS A 101 0.60 16.12 10.49
N GLN A 102 -0.38 16.39 9.62
CA GLN A 102 -0.85 17.76 9.38
C GLN A 102 -1.65 18.35 10.55
N ARG A 103 -2.20 17.49 11.43
CA ARG A 103 -2.99 17.92 12.59
C ARG A 103 -2.12 18.59 13.67
N ALA A 104 -0.92 18.07 13.91
CA ALA A 104 -0.05 18.57 14.99
C ALA A 104 0.54 19.95 14.69
N GLU A 105 0.94 20.20 13.44
CA GLU A 105 1.62 21.45 13.07
C GLU A 105 0.65 22.62 12.90
N LYS A 106 -0.57 22.38 12.41
CA LYS A 106 -1.60 23.42 12.33
C LYS A 106 -2.12 23.80 13.71
N ALA A 107 -2.20 22.83 14.64
CA ALA A 107 -2.49 23.08 16.05
C ALA A 107 -1.36 23.85 16.76
N ALA A 108 -0.09 23.65 16.38
CA ALA A 108 1.04 24.39 16.94
C ALA A 108 1.12 25.86 16.47
N ARG A 109 0.57 26.18 15.29
CA ARG A 109 0.60 27.55 14.72
C ARG A 109 -0.61 28.41 15.09
N THR A 110 -1.58 27.87 15.83
CA THR A 110 -2.77 28.61 16.25
C THR A 110 -3.05 28.27 17.71
N ALA A 111 -2.79 29.21 18.61
CA ALA A 111 -3.17 29.11 20.02
C ALA A 111 -4.71 29.14 20.11
N GLY A 112 -5.32 27.97 19.99
CA GLY A 112 -6.76 27.80 19.92
C GLY A 112 -7.08 26.40 19.41
N ARG A 113 -8.07 25.76 20.03
CA ARG A 113 -8.58 24.43 19.65
C ARG A 113 -8.75 24.34 18.13
N ALA A 114 -7.90 23.57 17.46
CA ALA A 114 -7.97 23.38 16.01
C ALA A 114 -9.40 22.94 15.64
N PRO A 115 -10.04 23.54 14.62
CA PRO A 115 -11.40 23.16 14.24
C PRO A 115 -11.40 21.69 13.85
N ALA A 116 -12.25 20.92 14.51
CA ALA A 116 -12.53 19.53 14.17
C ALA A 116 -13.20 19.51 12.79
N GLY A 117 -12.42 19.48 11.70
CA GLY A 117 -13.02 19.51 10.38
C GLY A 117 -12.07 19.28 9.20
N ASN A 118 -10.87 19.86 9.19
CA ASN A 118 -10.05 19.82 7.98
C ASN A 118 -8.81 18.92 8.12
N GLN A 119 -9.05 17.61 8.21
CA GLN A 119 -7.98 16.64 8.07
C GLN A 119 -7.62 16.58 6.58
N ALA A 120 -6.39 16.89 6.21
CA ALA A 120 -6.03 16.81 4.79
C ALA A 120 -5.96 15.35 4.38
N HIS A 121 -6.58 15.05 3.25
CA HIS A 121 -6.60 13.72 2.68
C HIS A 121 -5.73 13.68 1.43
N ARG A 122 -5.16 12.50 1.15
CA ARG A 122 -4.53 12.19 -0.13
C ARG A 122 -5.24 11.01 -0.78
N LEU A 123 -5.33 11.03 -2.10
CA LEU A 123 -5.87 9.94 -2.88
C LEU A 123 -4.73 9.03 -3.32
N VAL A 124 -4.91 7.73 -3.15
CA VAL A 124 -3.96 6.72 -3.65
C VAL A 124 -4.73 5.79 -4.58
N PRO A 125 -4.39 5.75 -5.88
CA PRO A 125 -4.97 4.80 -6.83
C PRO A 125 -4.62 3.36 -6.43
N LEU A 126 -5.58 2.45 -6.58
CA LEU A 126 -5.41 1.02 -6.33
C LEU A 126 -5.26 0.32 -7.67
N SER A 127 -4.03 -0.06 -8.01
CA SER A 127 -3.70 -0.62 -9.33
C SER A 127 -3.89 -2.14 -9.41
N ASP A 128 -3.83 -2.84 -8.29
CA ASP A 128 -3.99 -4.29 -8.23
C ASP A 128 -5.49 -4.67 -8.21
N HIS A 129 -5.97 -5.18 -9.35
CA HIS A 129 -7.35 -5.65 -9.51
C HIS A 129 -7.70 -6.84 -8.61
N GLN A 130 -6.74 -7.71 -8.30
CA GLN A 130 -6.97 -8.85 -7.43
C GLN A 130 -7.19 -8.37 -5.99
N TYR A 131 -6.36 -7.44 -5.52
CA TYR A 131 -6.56 -6.80 -4.22
C TYR A 131 -7.92 -6.11 -4.14
N VAL A 132 -8.30 -5.31 -5.15
CA VAL A 132 -9.61 -4.62 -5.18
C VAL A 132 -10.76 -5.63 -5.08
N SER A 133 -10.71 -6.71 -5.85
CA SER A 133 -11.74 -7.76 -5.84
C SER A 133 -11.83 -8.47 -4.50
N GLN A 134 -10.68 -8.82 -3.90
CA GLN A 134 -10.63 -9.47 -2.59
C GLN A 134 -11.13 -8.56 -1.46
N LEU A 135 -10.82 -7.26 -1.52
CA LEU A 135 -11.31 -6.28 -0.56
C LEU A 135 -12.83 -6.12 -0.66
N GLN A 136 -13.38 -6.02 -1.88
CA GLN A 136 -14.83 -5.99 -2.12
C GLN A 136 -15.51 -7.24 -1.54
N MET A 137 -14.94 -8.42 -1.83
CA MET A 137 -15.44 -9.70 -1.32
C MET A 137 -15.43 -9.72 0.21
N MET A 138 -14.32 -9.34 0.85
CA MET A 138 -14.21 -9.30 2.31
C MET A 138 -15.26 -8.38 2.94
N VAL A 139 -15.40 -7.16 2.39
CA VAL A 139 -16.36 -6.17 2.91
C VAL A 139 -17.81 -6.67 2.76
N ALA A 140 -18.13 -7.35 1.66
CA ALA A 140 -19.44 -7.94 1.44
C ALA A 140 -19.71 -9.12 2.39
N THR A 141 -18.76 -10.06 2.50
CA THR A 141 -18.87 -11.29 3.30
C THR A 141 -18.98 -10.98 4.80
N LEU A 142 -18.13 -10.07 5.31
CA LEU A 142 -18.13 -9.69 6.72
C LEU A 142 -19.23 -8.68 7.08
N LYS A 143 -20.05 -8.26 6.10
CA LYS A 143 -21.13 -7.28 6.24
C LYS A 143 -20.69 -6.03 7.02
N ILE A 144 -19.50 -5.51 6.67
CA ILE A 144 -18.93 -4.36 7.37
C ILE A 144 -19.84 -3.15 7.13
N PRO A 145 -20.48 -2.60 8.18
CA PRO A 145 -21.40 -1.48 8.03
C PRO A 145 -20.63 -0.20 7.68
N LEU A 146 -21.33 0.81 7.13
CA LEU A 146 -20.75 2.14 6.91
C LEU A 146 -20.56 2.89 8.23
N GLU A 147 -21.53 2.75 9.13
CA GLU A 147 -21.56 3.42 10.41
C GLU A 147 -21.92 2.44 11.53
N ARG A 148 -21.41 2.71 12.73
CA ARG A 148 -21.67 1.92 13.92
C ARG A 148 -21.97 2.86 15.08
N ARG A 149 -22.98 2.50 15.88
CA ARG A 149 -23.29 3.22 17.11
C ARG A 149 -22.28 2.85 18.18
N ASN A 150 -21.55 3.83 18.68
CA ASN A 150 -20.61 3.67 19.76
C ASN A 150 -21.40 3.49 21.08
N LYS A 151 -21.29 2.31 21.70
CA LYS A 151 -22.04 1.97 22.93
C LYS A 151 -21.70 2.89 24.11
N ARG A 152 -20.49 3.47 24.13
CA ARG A 152 -20.01 4.33 25.22
C ARG A 152 -20.46 5.78 25.07
N THR A 153 -20.41 6.32 23.85
CA THR A 153 -20.75 7.74 23.59
C THR A 153 -22.18 7.91 23.11
N GLY A 154 -22.86 6.83 22.74
CA GLY A 154 -24.20 6.84 22.15
C GLY A 154 -24.26 7.37 20.71
N ARG A 155 -23.16 7.92 20.19
CA ARG A 155 -23.05 8.56 18.88
C ARG A 155 -22.83 7.53 17.78
N THR A 156 -23.33 7.85 16.59
CA THR A 156 -23.04 7.10 15.36
C THR A 156 -21.71 7.58 14.79
N GLU A 157 -20.78 6.66 14.57
CA GLU A 157 -19.44 6.93 14.05
C GLU A 157 -19.18 6.05 12.83
N LYS A 158 -18.35 6.51 11.88
CA LYS A 158 -17.95 5.68 10.73
C LYS A 158 -17.26 4.40 11.22
N ALA A 159 -17.69 3.26 10.72
CA ALA A 159 -17.16 1.97 11.15
C ALA A 159 -15.81 1.70 10.48
N ARG A 160 -14.78 1.41 11.28
CA ARG A 160 -13.46 1.01 10.80
C ARG A 160 -13.53 -0.39 10.23
N ILE A 161 -12.76 -0.64 9.17
CA ILE A 161 -12.64 -1.99 8.58
C ILE A 161 -11.87 -2.92 9.53
N TRP A 162 -10.87 -2.38 10.22
CA TRP A 162 -10.02 -3.09 11.17
C TRP A 162 -10.09 -2.44 12.55
N GLU A 163 -10.66 -3.16 13.52
CA GLU A 163 -10.79 -2.73 14.93
C GLU A 163 -9.70 -3.36 15.79
N ILE A 164 -8.44 -3.26 15.36
CA ILE A 164 -7.28 -3.85 16.03
C ILE A 164 -6.21 -2.80 16.33
N THR A 165 -5.17 -3.22 17.06
CA THR A 165 -4.04 -2.36 17.42
C THR A 165 -2.81 -2.61 16.53
N ASP A 166 -1.89 -1.65 16.46
CA ASP A 166 -0.56 -1.85 15.82
C ASP A 166 0.17 -3.07 16.40
N ARG A 167 0.06 -3.30 17.71
CA ARG A 167 0.66 -4.47 18.37
C ARG A 167 0.12 -5.77 17.78
N THR A 168 -1.19 -5.87 17.58
CA THR A 168 -1.83 -7.04 16.97
C THR A 168 -1.33 -7.28 15.54
N VAL A 169 -1.17 -6.21 14.75
CA VAL A 169 -0.63 -6.33 13.38
C VAL A 169 0.80 -6.84 13.37
N ARG A 170 1.64 -6.37 14.31
CA ARG A 170 3.01 -6.90 14.47
C ARG A 170 3.02 -8.36 14.86
N THR A 171 2.11 -8.78 15.74
CA THR A 171 1.94 -10.19 16.10
C THR A 171 1.58 -11.03 14.86
N TRP A 172 0.62 -10.59 14.05
CA TRP A 172 0.26 -11.29 12.81
C TRP A 172 1.39 -11.39 11.80
N LEU A 173 2.24 -10.36 11.72
CA LEU A 173 3.42 -10.39 10.86
C LEU A 173 4.45 -11.41 11.36
N ASN A 174 4.70 -11.45 12.66
CA ASN A 174 5.60 -12.45 13.24
C ASN A 174 5.06 -13.87 13.02
N GLU A 175 3.77 -14.10 13.27
CA GLU A 175 3.12 -15.41 13.00
C GLU A 175 3.29 -15.84 11.53
N ALA A 176 3.12 -14.91 10.57
CA ALA A 176 3.31 -15.21 9.15
C ALA A 176 4.78 -15.50 8.80
N VAL A 177 5.74 -14.79 9.43
CA VAL A 177 7.17 -15.05 9.25
C VAL A 177 7.58 -16.39 9.85
N ASP A 178 7.07 -16.73 11.03
CA ASP A 178 7.33 -18.00 11.71
C ASP A 178 6.75 -19.17 10.90
N ALA A 179 5.54 -19.01 10.35
CA ALA A 179 4.93 -20.00 9.46
C ALA A 179 5.74 -20.18 8.16
N ALA A 180 6.22 -19.09 7.57
CA ALA A 180 7.10 -19.15 6.40
C ALA A 180 8.42 -19.88 6.72
N ALA A 181 9.02 -19.59 7.88
CA ALA A 181 10.25 -20.21 8.31
C ALA A 181 10.10 -21.73 8.56
N ALA A 182 8.95 -22.18 9.06
CA ALA A 182 8.64 -23.60 9.21
C ALA A 182 8.66 -24.37 7.88
N ASP A 183 8.33 -23.68 6.77
CA ASP A 183 8.37 -24.21 5.41
C ASP A 183 9.72 -23.92 4.69
N GLY A 184 10.71 -23.39 5.40
CA GLY A 184 12.04 -23.08 4.85
C GLY A 184 12.12 -21.76 4.07
N VAL A 185 11.08 -20.92 4.11
CA VAL A 185 11.07 -19.60 3.49
C VAL A 185 11.57 -18.56 4.49
N THR A 186 12.66 -17.88 4.17
CA THR A 186 13.27 -16.86 5.05
C THR A 186 13.28 -15.47 4.40
N PHE A 187 13.17 -14.44 5.23
CA PHE A 187 13.22 -13.04 4.80
C PHE A 187 14.53 -12.40 5.28
N SER A 188 15.23 -11.71 4.39
CA SER A 188 16.55 -11.12 4.69
C SER A 188 16.50 -9.93 5.66
N ILE A 189 15.31 -9.44 6.02
CA ILE A 189 15.11 -8.31 6.92
C ILE A 189 13.95 -8.57 7.88
N PRO A 190 13.93 -7.91 9.06
CA PRO A 190 12.76 -7.88 9.92
C PRO A 190 11.54 -7.30 9.21
N VAL A 191 10.41 -7.99 9.31
CA VAL A 191 9.16 -7.57 8.68
C VAL A 191 8.31 -6.80 9.69
N THR A 192 8.06 -5.53 9.40
CA THR A 192 7.23 -4.64 10.21
C THR A 192 6.22 -3.89 9.35
N PRO A 193 5.21 -3.23 9.92
CA PRO A 193 4.30 -2.39 9.12
C PRO A 193 5.03 -1.27 8.35
N HIS A 194 6.17 -0.78 8.86
CA HIS A 194 6.96 0.22 8.15
C HIS A 194 7.73 -0.37 6.96
N THR A 195 8.11 -1.65 7.03
CA THR A 195 8.72 -2.39 5.92
C THR A 195 7.82 -2.33 4.69
N PHE A 196 6.51 -2.56 4.82
CA PHE A 196 5.55 -2.46 3.71
C PHE A 196 5.56 -1.08 3.03
N ARG A 197 5.71 0.00 3.82
CA ARG A 197 5.78 1.36 3.28
C ARG A 197 7.05 1.60 2.48
N HIS A 198 8.19 1.08 2.94
CA HIS A 198 9.44 1.13 2.17
C HIS A 198 9.35 0.27 0.91
N SER A 199 8.78 -0.94 1.03
CA SER A 199 8.56 -1.85 -0.10
C SER A 199 7.70 -1.21 -1.18
N TYR A 200 6.58 -0.58 -0.82
CA TYR A 200 5.72 0.13 -1.76
C TYR A 200 6.48 1.26 -2.47
N ALA A 201 7.24 2.06 -1.71
CA ALA A 201 8.02 3.16 -2.26
C ALA A 201 9.03 2.67 -3.31
N MET A 202 9.83 1.65 -2.96
CA MET A 202 10.81 1.08 -3.88
C MET A 202 10.15 0.40 -5.08
N HIS A 203 9.04 -0.31 -4.88
CA HIS A 203 8.29 -0.93 -5.96
C HIS A 203 7.78 0.10 -6.98
N MET A 204 7.26 1.23 -6.52
CA MET A 204 6.85 2.34 -7.39
C MET A 204 8.04 2.97 -8.13
N LEU A 205 9.20 3.13 -7.48
CA LEU A 205 10.41 3.65 -8.14
C LEU A 205 10.92 2.69 -9.21
N TYR A 206 10.94 1.39 -8.94
CA TYR A 206 11.33 0.37 -9.92
C TYR A 206 10.35 0.30 -11.09
N ALA A 207 9.07 0.58 -10.85
CA ALA A 207 8.06 0.74 -11.91
C ALA A 207 8.19 2.08 -12.68
N GLY A 208 9.19 2.92 -12.38
CA GLY A 208 9.45 4.17 -13.09
C GLY A 208 8.61 5.35 -12.63
N ILE A 209 7.90 5.25 -11.49
CA ILE A 209 7.12 6.37 -10.95
C ILE A 209 8.07 7.48 -10.50
N PRO A 210 7.91 8.72 -11.00
CA PRO A 210 8.78 9.82 -10.59
C PRO A 210 8.71 10.09 -9.09
N LEU A 211 9.85 10.37 -8.48
CA LEU A 211 9.98 10.58 -7.04
C LEU A 211 8.98 11.63 -6.49
N LYS A 212 8.75 12.71 -7.25
CA LYS A 212 7.80 13.78 -6.88
C LYS A 212 6.35 13.29 -6.84
N VAL A 213 5.98 12.37 -7.73
CA VAL A 213 4.65 11.72 -7.73
C VAL A 213 4.55 10.79 -6.51
N LEU A 214 5.59 10.00 -6.26
CA LEU A 214 5.65 9.12 -5.09
C LEU A 214 5.56 9.90 -3.76
N GLN A 215 6.21 11.06 -3.65
CA GLN A 215 6.10 11.94 -2.48
C GLN A 215 4.65 12.33 -2.17
N SER A 216 3.89 12.67 -3.23
CA SER A 216 2.48 13.02 -3.12
C SER A 216 1.65 11.82 -2.65
N LEU A 217 1.84 10.65 -3.26
CA LEU A 217 1.13 9.41 -2.89
C LEU A 217 1.44 8.95 -1.46
N MET A 218 2.69 9.11 -1.00
CA MET A 218 3.10 8.76 0.35
C MET A 218 2.69 9.82 1.39
N GLY A 219 2.33 11.03 0.99
CA GLY A 219 2.00 12.14 1.89
C GLY A 219 3.23 12.61 2.70
N HIS A 220 4.40 12.63 2.07
CA HIS A 220 5.61 13.19 2.67
C HIS A 220 5.58 14.72 2.59
N LYS A 221 5.76 15.40 3.74
CA LYS A 221 5.83 16.86 3.82
C LYS A 221 7.25 17.39 3.60
N SER A 222 8.27 16.63 4.04
CA SER A 222 9.68 16.97 3.84
C SER A 222 10.32 16.05 2.82
N VAL A 223 11.20 16.64 2.01
CA VAL A 223 12.05 15.92 1.05
C VAL A 223 12.94 14.89 1.77
N SER A 224 13.36 15.17 3.01
CA SER A 224 14.21 14.26 3.80
C SER A 224 13.63 12.87 4.04
N SER A 225 12.30 12.73 4.14
CA SER A 225 11.67 11.40 4.28
C SER A 225 11.69 10.58 2.98
N THR A 226 12.08 11.21 1.87
CA THR A 226 12.17 10.61 0.54
C THR A 226 13.62 10.55 0.01
N GLU A 227 14.52 11.35 0.58
CA GLU A 227 15.97 11.33 0.26
C GLU A 227 16.56 9.94 0.41
N VAL A 228 16.14 9.17 1.43
CA VAL A 228 16.59 7.78 1.63
C VAL A 228 16.32 6.87 0.43
N TYR A 229 15.19 7.07 -0.27
CA TYR A 229 14.90 6.31 -1.50
C TYR A 229 15.66 6.85 -2.72
N THR A 230 15.94 8.15 -2.72
CA THR A 230 16.75 8.78 -3.77
C THR A 230 18.16 8.23 -3.75
N LYS A 231 18.75 8.01 -2.57
CA LYS A 231 20.06 7.38 -2.41
C LYS A 231 20.09 5.98 -3.05
N VAL A 232 19.07 5.14 -2.79
CA VAL A 232 18.98 3.79 -3.39
C VAL A 232 18.77 3.85 -4.90
N PHE A 233 17.88 4.73 -5.37
CA PHE A 233 17.61 4.87 -6.79
C PHE A 233 18.79 5.47 -7.57
N ALA A 234 19.60 6.34 -6.95
CA ALA A 234 20.83 6.83 -7.56
C ALA A 234 21.83 5.69 -7.83
N LEU A 235 21.91 4.68 -6.97
CA LEU A 235 22.71 3.47 -7.22
C LEU A 235 22.22 2.72 -8.45
N ASP A 236 20.91 2.62 -8.65
CA ASP A 236 20.29 1.98 -9.82
C ASP A 236 20.65 2.71 -11.12
N VAL A 237 20.46 4.02 -11.15
CA VAL A 237 20.81 4.86 -12.30
C VAL A 237 22.30 4.75 -12.61
N ALA A 238 23.17 4.84 -11.59
CA ALA A 238 24.62 4.70 -11.78
C ALA A 238 25.03 3.30 -12.28
N ALA A 239 24.38 2.23 -11.81
CA ALA A 239 24.68 0.87 -12.25
C ALA A 239 24.23 0.59 -13.69
N ARG A 240 23.09 1.15 -14.13
CA ARG A 240 22.57 1.00 -15.50
C ARG A 240 23.32 1.84 -16.51
N HIS A 241 23.68 3.06 -16.14
CA HIS A 241 24.49 3.93 -16.96
C HIS A 241 25.96 3.73 -16.58
N ARG A 242 26.60 2.67 -17.11
CA ARG A 242 28.06 2.53 -17.04
C ARG A 242 28.71 3.75 -17.69
N VAL A 243 29.07 4.76 -16.89
CA VAL A 243 29.97 5.86 -17.23
C VAL A 243 31.36 5.49 -16.73
#